data_AF-A0A3E0N0I5-F1
#
_entry.id   AF-A0A3E0N0I5-F1
#
_cell.length_a   1.000
_cell.length_b   1.000
_cell.length_c   1.000
_cell.angle_alpha   90.00
_cell.angle_beta   90.00
_cell.angle_gamma   90.00
#
_symmetry.space_group_name_H-M   'P 1'
#
loop_
_entity.id
_entity.type
_entity.pdbx_description
1 polymer ?
#
loop_
_entity_poly.entity_id
_entity_poly.type
_entity_poly.pdbx_seq_one_letter_code
_entity_poly.pdbx_strand_id
1 'polypeptide(L)'
;MDYETDVETTAQEAFKSLFGKIGADRARRVVNVLMESPFFYRDDDIDLFGILKRRRSVFREFFEAFFGWELYVDDYIARLIKPKVFNTELRPTQRHVFRLSGRQEYVLFVLLLEFHQRQADEQNLDLDACDEVRFVLADFIDFVFKRFQEQLGEDAPSEEKILDGCRSLFKTLEKYRFIAERERIGVAADTGIKAGFTKEGKSDVLYALLPGLRCYRAEALSKVDMLGGHVADESENPEDGSQIGQLVESDADNTHQEEMMSPVSPEETEA
;
A
#
# COMPACT_ATOMS: atom_id res chain seq x y z
N MET A 1 -17.68 -19.49 40.09
CA MET A 1 -18.23 -18.67 38.99
C MET A 1 -17.35 -17.41 38.93
N ASP A 2 -16.02 -17.62 38.83
CA ASP A 2 -15.01 -16.62 39.24
C ASP A 2 -13.85 -16.52 38.24
N TYR A 3 -13.88 -17.31 37.15
CA TYR A 3 -12.79 -17.35 36.17
C TYR A 3 -12.85 -16.21 35.12
N GLU A 4 -14.04 -15.67 34.82
CA GLU A 4 -14.17 -14.56 33.86
C GLU A 4 -13.69 -13.23 34.45
N THR A 5 -13.89 -13.02 35.75
CA THR A 5 -13.52 -11.79 36.46
C THR A 5 -11.99 -11.61 36.58
N ASP A 6 -11.24 -12.69 36.76
CA ASP A 6 -9.78 -12.64 36.91
C ASP A 6 -9.05 -12.35 35.58
N VAL A 7 -9.56 -12.85 34.46
CA VAL A 7 -8.95 -12.65 33.13
C VAL A 7 -9.18 -11.22 32.63
N GLU A 8 -10.38 -10.68 32.78
CA GLU A 8 -10.66 -9.29 32.42
C GLU A 8 -9.84 -8.30 33.24
N THR A 9 -9.65 -8.58 34.53
CA THR A 9 -8.86 -7.74 35.43
C THR A 9 -7.38 -7.73 35.02
N THR A 10 -6.83 -8.91 34.70
CA THR A 10 -5.43 -9.05 34.27
C THR A 10 -5.15 -8.36 32.93
N ALA A 11 -6.05 -8.49 31.95
CA ALA A 11 -5.90 -7.84 30.65
C ALA A 11 -6.02 -6.30 30.75
N GLN A 12 -6.94 -5.80 31.58
CA GLN A 12 -7.07 -4.36 31.84
C GLN A 12 -5.84 -3.79 32.55
N GLU A 13 -5.25 -4.54 33.50
CA GLU A 13 -4.02 -4.12 34.18
C GLU A 13 -2.82 -4.12 33.23
N ALA A 14 -2.67 -5.14 32.39
CA ALA A 14 -1.65 -5.18 31.34
C ALA A 14 -1.79 -4.01 30.36
N PHE A 15 -3.01 -3.71 29.92
CA PHE A 15 -3.29 -2.57 29.03
C PHE A 15 -2.97 -1.24 29.71
N LYS A 16 -3.39 -1.04 30.98
CA LYS A 16 -3.07 0.16 31.76
C LYS A 16 -1.57 0.32 31.99
N SER A 17 -0.86 -0.78 32.23
CA SER A 17 0.59 -0.79 32.40
C SER A 17 1.30 -0.37 31.11
N LEU A 18 0.97 -1.02 29.99
CA LEU A 18 1.58 -0.77 28.68
C LEU A 18 1.34 0.67 28.19
N PHE A 19 0.13 1.18 28.39
CA PHE A 19 -0.28 2.51 27.95
C PHE A 19 -0.25 3.57 29.05
N GLY A 20 0.37 3.32 30.20
CA GLY A 20 0.32 4.21 31.37
C GLY A 20 0.79 5.65 31.08
N LYS A 21 1.78 5.82 30.20
CA LYS A 21 2.28 7.15 29.77
C LYS A 21 1.41 7.85 28.73
N ILE A 22 0.49 7.14 28.09
CA ILE A 22 -0.44 7.66 27.06
C ILE A 22 -1.80 7.98 27.68
N GLY A 23 -2.19 7.22 28.70
CA GLY A 23 -3.52 7.20 29.27
C GLY A 23 -4.41 6.19 28.56
N ALA A 24 -5.11 5.36 29.34
CA ALA A 24 -5.90 4.23 28.82
C ALA A 24 -6.97 4.66 27.81
N ASP A 25 -7.65 5.79 28.04
CA ASP A 25 -8.70 6.28 27.14
C ASP A 25 -8.18 6.68 25.77
N ARG A 26 -7.02 7.37 25.73
CA ARG A 26 -6.40 7.79 24.47
C ARG A 26 -5.88 6.59 23.69
N ALA A 27 -5.25 5.63 24.38
CA ALA A 27 -4.80 4.39 23.75
C ALA A 27 -5.97 3.59 23.17
N ARG A 28 -7.07 3.46 23.92
CA ARG A 28 -8.30 2.80 23.46
C ARG A 28 -8.88 3.47 22.22
N ARG A 29 -8.91 4.82 22.17
CA ARG A 29 -9.36 5.55 20.97
C ARG A 29 -8.50 5.23 19.74
N VAL A 30 -7.16 5.23 19.88
CA VAL A 30 -6.25 4.86 18.79
C VAL A 30 -6.52 3.42 18.31
N VAL A 31 -6.64 2.47 19.25
CA VAL A 31 -6.91 1.07 18.92
C VAL A 31 -8.24 0.92 18.17
N ASN A 32 -9.32 1.56 18.65
CA ASN A 32 -10.62 1.48 17.98
C ASN A 32 -10.55 1.98 16.53
N VAL A 33 -9.94 3.14 16.29
CA VAL A 33 -9.82 3.70 14.94
C VAL A 33 -9.05 2.75 14.01
N LEU A 34 -7.94 2.16 14.48
CA LEU A 34 -7.16 1.19 13.71
C LEU A 34 -7.92 -0.12 13.43
N MET A 35 -8.91 -0.47 14.26
CA MET A 35 -9.72 -1.68 14.11
C MET A 35 -10.92 -1.49 13.19
N GLU A 36 -11.50 -0.29 13.17
CA GLU A 36 -12.73 0.04 12.43
C GLU A 36 -12.49 0.31 10.94
N SER A 37 -11.31 0.83 10.58
CA SER A 37 -10.99 1.24 9.21
C SER A 37 -9.69 0.61 8.71
N PRO A 38 -9.55 0.32 7.40
CA PRO A 38 -8.29 -0.13 6.81
C PRO A 38 -7.14 0.86 6.99
N PHE A 39 -7.47 2.16 7.02
CA PHE A 39 -6.52 3.25 7.19
C PHE A 39 -7.02 4.22 8.27
N PHE A 40 -6.09 4.67 9.09
CA PHE A 40 -6.25 5.87 9.91
C PHE A 40 -5.47 7.00 9.24
N TYR A 41 -6.17 7.99 8.70
CA TYR A 41 -5.54 9.15 8.08
C TYR A 41 -5.21 10.21 9.13
N ARG A 42 -4.08 10.90 8.96
CA ARG A 42 -3.69 12.02 9.83
C ARG A 42 -4.78 13.09 9.94
N ASP A 43 -5.46 13.38 8.83
CA ASP A 43 -6.47 14.43 8.78
C ASP A 43 -7.80 14.02 9.42
N ASP A 44 -8.02 12.73 9.71
CA ASP A 44 -9.22 12.27 10.42
C ASP A 44 -9.20 12.73 11.90
N ASP A 45 -8.03 12.73 12.56
CA ASP A 45 -7.82 13.26 13.91
C ASP A 45 -6.31 13.52 14.12
N ILE A 46 -5.87 14.77 13.92
CA ILE A 46 -4.44 15.16 13.94
C ILE A 46 -3.80 14.87 15.30
N ASP A 47 -4.53 15.09 16.38
CA ASP A 47 -4.01 14.91 17.74
C ASP A 47 -3.86 13.43 18.07
N LEU A 48 -4.87 12.63 17.75
CA LEU A 48 -4.87 11.19 17.97
C LEU A 48 -3.84 10.49 17.08
N PHE A 49 -3.71 10.90 15.83
CA PHE A 49 -2.65 10.43 14.93
C PHE A 49 -1.27 10.81 15.45
N GLY A 50 -1.10 12.04 15.95
CA GLY A 50 0.12 12.50 16.58
C GLY A 50 0.51 11.69 17.82
N ILE A 51 -0.46 11.18 18.60
CA ILE A 51 -0.20 10.24 19.71
C ILE A 51 0.32 8.90 19.16
N LEU A 52 -0.38 8.31 18.19
CA LEU A 52 0.01 7.06 17.55
C LEU A 52 1.44 7.16 16.99
N LYS A 53 1.74 8.20 16.21
CA LYS A 53 3.04 8.41 15.60
C LYS A 53 4.16 8.57 16.64
N ARG A 54 3.96 9.40 17.67
CA ARG A 54 4.96 9.61 18.75
C ARG A 54 5.21 8.37 19.60
N ARG A 55 4.23 7.47 19.71
CA ARG A 55 4.29 6.26 20.55
C ARG A 55 4.14 4.97 19.76
N ARG A 56 4.52 5.00 18.48
CA ARG A 56 4.33 3.89 17.52
C ARG A 56 4.90 2.56 18.00
N SER A 57 6.01 2.57 18.75
CA SER A 57 6.63 1.36 19.27
C SER A 57 5.72 0.63 20.25
N VAL A 58 5.03 1.36 21.13
CA VAL A 58 4.12 0.78 22.13
C VAL A 58 2.90 0.15 21.46
N PHE A 59 2.31 0.84 20.48
CA PHE A 59 1.21 0.28 19.71
C PHE A 59 1.64 -0.91 18.85
N ARG A 60 2.83 -0.86 18.25
CA ARG A 60 3.38 -2.00 17.48
C ARG A 60 3.54 -3.22 18.37
N GLU A 61 4.21 -3.07 19.51
CA GLU A 61 4.41 -4.16 20.48
C GLU A 61 3.07 -4.73 20.95
N PHE A 62 2.08 -3.88 21.21
CA PHE A 62 0.72 -4.31 21.52
C PHE A 62 0.10 -5.17 20.40
N PHE A 63 0.09 -4.69 19.15
CA PHE A 63 -0.53 -5.44 18.06
C PHE A 63 0.20 -6.74 17.72
N GLU A 64 1.53 -6.73 17.83
CA GLU A 64 2.35 -7.91 17.61
C GLU A 64 2.15 -8.96 18.71
N ALA A 65 2.23 -8.56 19.99
CA ALA A 65 2.11 -9.48 21.11
C ALA A 65 0.71 -10.10 21.26
N PHE A 66 -0.35 -9.33 20.99
CA PHE A 66 -1.72 -9.79 21.22
C PHE A 66 -2.40 -10.37 19.97
N PHE A 67 -2.03 -9.92 18.77
CA PHE A 67 -2.70 -10.33 17.53
C PHE A 67 -1.75 -10.92 16.47
N GLY A 68 -0.44 -10.79 16.64
CA GLY A 68 0.54 -11.13 15.60
C GLY A 68 0.39 -10.25 14.36
N TRP A 69 -0.07 -9.00 14.53
CA TRP A 69 -0.28 -8.07 13.43
C TRP A 69 0.81 -7.00 13.39
N GLU A 70 1.14 -6.56 12.19
CA GLU A 70 2.12 -5.50 12.01
C GLU A 70 1.41 -4.14 11.94
N LEU A 71 2.03 -3.14 12.55
CA LEU A 71 1.58 -1.75 12.50
C LEU A 71 2.53 -0.94 11.61
N TYR A 72 2.01 -0.51 10.46
CA TYR A 72 2.66 0.46 9.57
C TYR A 72 2.16 1.88 9.89
N VAL A 73 3.08 2.83 10.05
CA VAL A 73 2.79 4.25 10.31
C VAL A 73 3.82 5.09 9.56
N ASP A 74 3.35 6.00 8.72
CA ASP A 74 4.15 7.06 8.11
C ASP A 74 3.66 8.46 8.54
N ASP A 75 3.94 9.48 7.73
CA ASP A 75 3.61 10.86 8.04
C ASP A 75 2.11 11.19 7.86
N TYR A 76 1.35 10.33 7.16
CA TYR A 76 -0.01 10.64 6.71
C TYR A 76 -1.00 9.50 6.97
N ILE A 77 -0.53 8.25 7.03
CA ILE A 77 -1.36 7.08 7.26
C ILE A 77 -0.82 6.16 8.35
N ALA A 78 -1.74 5.45 8.98
CA ALA A 78 -1.45 4.27 9.75
C ALA A 78 -2.39 3.14 9.34
N ARG A 79 -1.89 1.90 9.33
CA ARG A 79 -2.68 0.70 9.02
C ARG A 79 -2.17 -0.52 9.74
N LEU A 80 -3.09 -1.45 9.99
CA LEU A 80 -2.77 -2.79 10.47
C LEU A 80 -2.62 -3.74 9.28
N ILE A 81 -1.52 -4.49 9.27
CA ILE A 81 -1.26 -5.57 8.31
C ILE A 81 -1.54 -6.88 9.04
N LYS A 82 -2.47 -7.65 8.49
CA LYS A 82 -2.99 -8.90 9.07
C LYS A 82 -2.48 -10.07 8.22
N PRO A 83 -1.27 -10.62 8.49
CA PRO A 83 -0.60 -11.55 7.58
C PRO A 83 -1.34 -12.89 7.45
N LYS A 84 -2.04 -13.31 8.50
CA LYS A 84 -2.74 -14.59 8.55
C LYS A 84 -4.23 -14.41 8.83
N VAL A 85 -5.05 -15.18 8.12
CA VAL A 85 -6.47 -15.38 8.45
C VAL A 85 -6.58 -16.62 9.30
N PHE A 86 -6.92 -16.46 10.58
CA PHE A 86 -7.01 -17.59 11.52
C PHE A 86 -8.34 -18.35 11.41
N ASN A 87 -9.43 -17.69 11.02
CA ASN A 87 -10.71 -18.34 10.84
C ASN A 87 -10.84 -18.91 9.42
N THR A 88 -10.66 -20.21 9.28
CA THR A 88 -10.71 -20.95 8.01
C THR A 88 -12.11 -21.03 7.41
N GLU A 89 -13.16 -20.86 8.23
CA GLU A 89 -14.56 -20.87 7.78
C GLU A 89 -14.97 -19.58 7.09
N LEU A 90 -14.17 -18.50 7.20
CA LEU A 90 -14.47 -17.25 6.53
C LEU A 90 -14.24 -17.37 5.03
N ARG A 91 -15.35 -17.29 4.28
CA ARG A 91 -15.30 -17.09 2.83
C ARG A 91 -14.54 -15.80 2.52
N PRO A 92 -13.84 -15.72 1.38
CA PRO A 92 -13.13 -14.50 0.99
C PRO A 92 -13.99 -13.23 1.00
N THR A 93 -15.29 -13.33 0.70
CA THR A 93 -16.25 -12.19 0.73
C THR A 93 -16.61 -11.71 2.14
N GLN A 94 -16.42 -12.56 3.15
CA GLN A 94 -16.66 -12.23 4.56
C GLN A 94 -15.41 -11.64 5.22
N ARG A 95 -14.28 -11.62 4.52
CA ARG A 95 -13.05 -11.01 5.02
C ARG A 95 -13.12 -9.50 4.80
N HIS A 96 -12.84 -8.72 5.84
CA HIS A 96 -12.73 -7.26 5.78
C HIS A 96 -11.37 -6.83 5.19
N VAL A 97 -11.04 -7.34 4.00
CA VAL A 97 -9.83 -7.00 3.26
C VAL A 97 -10.25 -6.33 1.96
N PHE A 98 -9.48 -5.32 1.52
CA PHE A 98 -9.71 -4.71 0.21
C PHE A 98 -9.62 -5.77 -0.89
N ARG A 99 -10.63 -5.82 -1.75
CA ARG A 99 -10.70 -6.77 -2.84
C ARG A 99 -11.46 -6.18 -4.00
N LEU A 100 -10.91 -6.39 -5.19
CA LEU A 100 -11.58 -6.12 -6.46
C LEU A 100 -12.36 -7.36 -6.90
N SER A 101 -13.57 -7.13 -7.39
CA SER A 101 -14.60 -8.15 -7.65
C SER A 101 -14.32 -8.96 -8.91
N GLY A 102 -13.58 -8.40 -9.87
CA GLY A 102 -13.29 -9.06 -11.15
C GLY A 102 -12.22 -8.36 -11.97
N ARG A 103 -11.83 -9.00 -13.08
CA ARG A 103 -10.73 -8.56 -13.96
C ARG A 103 -10.88 -7.11 -14.42
N GLN A 104 -12.10 -6.68 -14.77
CA GLN A 104 -12.35 -5.32 -15.22
C GLN A 104 -12.00 -4.28 -14.14
N GLU A 105 -12.39 -4.53 -12.89
CA GLU A 105 -12.04 -3.64 -11.77
C GLU A 105 -10.54 -3.61 -11.51
N TYR A 106 -9.82 -4.72 -11.68
CA TYR A 106 -8.35 -4.74 -11.60
C TYR A 106 -7.72 -3.83 -12.66
N VAL A 107 -8.15 -3.95 -13.91
CA VAL A 107 -7.61 -3.12 -14.99
C VAL A 107 -7.92 -1.65 -14.74
N LEU A 108 -9.15 -1.32 -14.36
CA LEU A 108 -9.55 0.06 -14.04
C LEU A 108 -8.78 0.60 -12.82
N PHE A 109 -8.51 -0.23 -11.81
CA PHE A 109 -7.72 0.18 -10.66
C PHE A 109 -6.27 0.47 -11.03
N VAL A 110 -5.64 -0.35 -11.88
CA VAL A 110 -4.28 -0.08 -12.38
C VAL A 110 -4.25 1.23 -13.19
N LEU A 111 -5.23 1.43 -14.06
CA LEU A 111 -5.37 2.69 -14.81
C LEU A 111 -5.61 3.88 -13.88
N LEU A 112 -6.30 3.69 -12.76
CA LEU A 112 -6.45 4.74 -11.73
C LEU A 112 -5.11 5.09 -11.08
N LEU A 113 -4.24 4.13 -10.81
CA LEU A 113 -2.90 4.39 -10.27
C LEU A 113 -2.04 5.18 -11.27
N GLU A 114 -2.12 4.84 -12.56
CA GLU A 114 -1.44 5.59 -13.60
C GLU A 114 -2.01 7.01 -13.74
N PHE A 115 -3.33 7.14 -13.75
CA PHE A 115 -4.02 8.42 -13.79
C PHE A 115 -3.66 9.31 -12.60
N HIS A 116 -3.54 8.74 -11.39
CA HIS A 116 -3.11 9.44 -10.19
C HIS A 116 -1.73 10.08 -10.36
N GLN A 117 -0.76 9.33 -10.87
CA GLN A 117 0.59 9.86 -11.13
C GLN A 117 0.54 10.99 -12.16
N ARG A 118 -0.16 10.76 -13.27
CA ARG A 118 -0.29 11.76 -14.34
C ARG A 118 -0.96 13.05 -13.85
N GLN A 119 -2.03 12.93 -13.06
CA GLN A 119 -2.72 14.10 -12.50
C GLN A 119 -1.84 14.86 -11.52
N ALA A 120 -1.03 14.17 -10.71
CA ALA A 120 -0.08 14.84 -9.84
C ALA A 120 0.97 15.62 -10.64
N ASP A 121 1.51 15.02 -11.71
CA ASP A 121 2.47 15.68 -12.60
C ASP A 121 1.83 16.91 -13.29
N GLU A 122 0.61 16.78 -13.82
CA GLU A 122 -0.14 17.86 -14.48
C GLU A 122 -0.50 19.01 -13.53
N GLN A 123 -0.80 18.69 -12.26
CA GLN A 123 -1.13 19.67 -11.22
C GLN A 123 0.10 20.16 -10.44
N ASN A 124 1.30 19.68 -10.78
CA ASN A 124 2.57 19.95 -10.08
C ASN A 124 2.48 19.70 -8.57
N LEU A 125 1.89 18.56 -8.20
CA LEU A 125 1.69 18.10 -6.84
C LEU A 125 2.78 17.10 -6.43
N ASP A 126 3.20 17.16 -5.17
CA ASP A 126 4.16 16.21 -4.62
C ASP A 126 3.43 15.03 -3.96
N LEU A 127 3.49 13.89 -4.64
CA LEU A 127 2.95 12.61 -4.17
C LEU A 127 3.75 11.97 -3.04
N ASP A 128 4.86 12.52 -2.59
CA ASP A 128 5.48 12.14 -1.32
C ASP A 128 4.99 13.09 -0.21
N ALA A 129 4.77 14.37 -0.50
CA ALA A 129 4.25 15.38 0.44
C ALA A 129 2.75 15.25 0.79
N CYS A 130 2.03 14.29 0.19
CA CYS A 130 0.59 14.09 0.47
C CYS A 130 -0.32 15.20 -0.01
N ASP A 131 0.10 15.86 -1.07
CA ASP A 131 -0.78 16.70 -1.86
C ASP A 131 -1.94 15.87 -2.41
N GLU A 132 -3.15 16.41 -2.26
CA GLU A 132 -4.39 15.73 -2.60
C GLU A 132 -4.69 15.91 -4.09
N VAL A 133 -4.56 14.83 -4.87
CA VAL A 133 -4.99 14.83 -6.27
C VAL A 133 -6.51 14.87 -6.34
N ARG A 134 -7.04 15.92 -6.97
CA ARG A 134 -8.48 16.10 -7.21
C ARG A 134 -8.78 16.03 -8.69
N PHE A 135 -9.87 15.36 -9.05
CA PHE A 135 -10.26 15.17 -10.45
C PHE A 135 -11.78 15.00 -10.58
N VAL A 136 -12.31 15.24 -11.78
CA VAL A 136 -13.69 14.88 -12.11
C VAL A 136 -13.69 13.48 -12.71
N LEU A 137 -14.72 12.67 -12.42
CA LEU A 137 -14.84 11.32 -12.98
C LEU A 137 -14.77 11.28 -14.52
N ALA A 138 -15.33 12.29 -15.19
CA ALA A 138 -15.27 12.41 -16.64
C ALA A 138 -13.82 12.41 -17.16
N ASP A 139 -12.91 13.13 -16.49
CA ASP A 139 -11.50 13.18 -16.86
C ASP A 139 -10.84 11.80 -16.76
N PHE A 140 -11.20 11.03 -15.73
CA PHE A 140 -10.72 9.65 -15.57
C PHE A 140 -11.30 8.72 -16.64
N ILE A 141 -12.58 8.83 -16.97
CA ILE A 141 -13.21 8.03 -18.03
C ILE A 141 -12.56 8.32 -19.38
N ASP A 142 -12.34 9.60 -19.71
CA ASP A 142 -11.68 10.03 -20.94
C ASP A 142 -10.26 9.47 -21.03
N PHE A 143 -9.52 9.50 -19.92
CA PHE A 143 -8.20 8.89 -19.81
C PHE A 143 -8.24 7.38 -20.07
N VAL A 144 -9.13 6.65 -19.40
CA VAL A 144 -9.30 5.20 -19.55
C VAL A 144 -9.70 4.84 -20.98
N PHE A 145 -10.63 5.59 -21.57
CA PHE A 145 -11.09 5.35 -22.92
C PHE A 145 -9.95 5.53 -23.93
N LYS A 146 -9.17 6.61 -23.83
CA LYS A 146 -7.97 6.81 -24.66
C LYS A 146 -6.96 5.68 -24.50
N ARG A 147 -6.68 5.26 -23.25
CA ARG A 147 -5.77 4.13 -22.99
C ARG A 147 -6.26 2.81 -23.60
N PHE A 148 -7.55 2.52 -23.53
CA PHE A 148 -8.08 1.33 -24.18
C PHE A 148 -8.02 1.41 -25.70
N GLN A 149 -8.35 2.57 -26.29
CA GLN A 149 -8.23 2.77 -27.74
C GLN A 149 -6.79 2.60 -28.22
N GLU A 150 -5.81 3.13 -27.48
CA GLU A 150 -4.38 2.99 -27.80
C GLU A 150 -3.90 1.53 -27.76
N GLN A 151 -4.39 0.72 -26.81
CA GLN A 151 -3.90 -0.64 -26.58
C GLN A 151 -4.69 -1.72 -27.33
N LEU A 152 -5.99 -1.50 -27.55
CA LEU A 152 -6.92 -2.51 -28.08
C LEU A 152 -7.56 -2.10 -29.42
N GLY A 153 -7.48 -0.82 -29.82
CA GLY A 153 -8.08 -0.34 -31.06
C GLY A 153 -9.59 -0.64 -31.13
N GLU A 154 -10.01 -1.36 -32.17
CA GLU A 154 -11.42 -1.71 -32.39
C GLU A 154 -12.02 -2.62 -31.30
N ASP A 155 -11.19 -3.37 -30.56
CA ASP A 155 -11.62 -4.23 -29.45
C ASP A 155 -11.80 -3.47 -28.13
N ALA A 156 -11.58 -2.14 -28.12
CA ALA A 156 -11.74 -1.33 -26.93
C ALA A 156 -13.20 -1.31 -26.43
N PRO A 157 -13.43 -1.40 -25.10
CA PRO A 157 -14.76 -1.29 -24.54
C PRO A 157 -15.38 0.09 -24.81
N SER A 158 -16.70 0.12 -24.99
CA SER A 158 -17.45 1.37 -25.08
C SER A 158 -17.37 2.17 -23.78
N GLU A 159 -17.54 3.50 -23.87
CA GLU A 159 -17.59 4.39 -22.71
C GLU A 159 -18.64 3.96 -21.68
N GLU A 160 -19.81 3.47 -22.13
CA GLU A 160 -20.86 2.96 -21.25
C GLU A 160 -20.37 1.78 -20.39
N LYS A 161 -19.65 0.82 -21.00
CA LYS A 161 -19.07 -0.32 -20.28
C LYS A 161 -17.98 0.12 -19.30
N ILE A 162 -17.18 1.12 -19.67
CA ILE A 162 -16.16 1.70 -18.78
C ILE A 162 -16.84 2.36 -17.58
N LEU A 163 -17.86 3.19 -17.82
CA LEU A 163 -18.62 3.88 -16.77
C LEU A 163 -19.25 2.89 -15.78
N ASP A 164 -19.84 1.79 -16.26
CA ASP A 164 -20.39 0.75 -15.39
C ASP A 164 -19.33 0.06 -14.54
N GLY A 165 -18.15 -0.20 -15.11
CA GLY A 165 -17.00 -0.70 -14.36
C GLY A 165 -16.52 0.31 -13.31
N CYS A 166 -16.45 1.59 -13.65
CA CYS A 166 -16.06 2.67 -12.75
C CYS A 166 -17.04 2.81 -11.58
N ARG A 167 -18.36 2.68 -11.80
CA ARG A 167 -19.37 2.70 -10.72
C ARG A 167 -19.12 1.62 -9.67
N SER A 168 -18.81 0.40 -10.11
CA SER A 168 -18.51 -0.72 -9.22
C SER A 168 -17.19 -0.51 -8.47
N LEU A 169 -16.15 -0.07 -9.20
CA LEU A 169 -14.84 0.23 -8.63
C LEU A 169 -14.93 1.35 -7.59
N PHE A 170 -15.52 2.49 -7.91
CA PHE A 170 -15.56 3.67 -7.05
C PHE A 170 -16.31 3.40 -5.75
N LYS A 171 -17.43 2.68 -5.81
CA LYS A 171 -18.13 2.20 -4.61
C LYS A 171 -17.22 1.37 -3.70
N THR A 172 -16.37 0.54 -4.29
CA THR A 172 -15.38 -0.24 -3.55
C THR A 172 -14.30 0.66 -2.97
N LEU A 173 -13.75 1.58 -3.76
CA LEU A 173 -12.71 2.51 -3.31
C LEU A 173 -13.19 3.42 -2.17
N GLU A 174 -14.40 3.93 -2.23
CA GLU A 174 -15.01 4.71 -1.14
C GLU A 174 -15.17 3.87 0.14
N LYS A 175 -15.70 2.65 0.01
CA LYS A 175 -15.87 1.72 1.14
C LYS A 175 -14.55 1.48 1.88
N TYR A 176 -13.44 1.34 1.15
CA TYR A 176 -12.11 1.11 1.72
C TYR A 176 -11.30 2.41 1.91
N ARG A 177 -11.93 3.58 1.74
CA ARG A 177 -11.34 4.92 1.89
C ARG A 177 -10.07 5.12 1.06
N PHE A 178 -10.07 4.69 -0.20
CA PHE A 178 -9.05 5.06 -1.18
C PHE A 178 -9.38 6.35 -1.92
N ILE A 179 -10.67 6.69 -1.99
CA ILE A 179 -11.15 7.94 -2.56
C ILE A 179 -12.15 8.58 -1.60
N ALA A 180 -12.33 9.89 -1.73
CA ALA A 180 -13.39 10.62 -1.06
C ALA A 180 -14.02 11.63 -2.02
N GLU A 181 -15.33 11.82 -1.91
CA GLU A 181 -15.99 12.94 -2.57
C GLU A 181 -15.58 14.26 -1.91
N ARG A 182 -15.41 15.29 -2.75
CA ARG A 182 -15.11 16.67 -2.40
C ARG A 182 -16.08 17.58 -3.12
N GLU A 183 -16.51 18.63 -2.44
CA GLU A 183 -17.28 19.69 -3.07
C GLU A 183 -16.38 20.55 -3.96
N ARG A 184 -16.94 21.00 -5.08
CA ARG A 184 -16.31 22.05 -5.89
C ARG A 184 -16.45 23.37 -5.16
N ILE A 185 -15.34 23.96 -4.73
CA ILE A 185 -15.33 25.31 -4.13
C ILE A 185 -15.97 26.28 -5.15
N GLY A 186 -17.16 26.80 -4.82
CA GLY A 186 -17.88 27.79 -5.63
C GLY A 186 -19.28 27.40 -6.14
N VAL A 187 -19.75 26.17 -5.92
CA VAL A 187 -21.16 25.80 -6.21
C VAL A 187 -21.89 25.63 -4.89
N ALA A 188 -22.81 26.55 -4.60
CA ALA A 188 -23.63 26.48 -3.40
C ALA A 188 -24.38 25.14 -3.35
N ALA A 189 -24.10 24.36 -2.30
CA ALA A 189 -24.81 23.14 -1.96
C ALA A 189 -26.25 23.48 -1.52
N ASP A 190 -27.11 23.86 -2.46
CA ASP A 190 -28.51 24.21 -2.18
C ASP A 190 -29.51 23.25 -2.84
N THR A 191 -29.04 22.10 -3.30
CA THR A 191 -29.94 21.01 -3.66
C THR A 191 -29.43 19.75 -2.99
N GLY A 192 -30.20 19.19 -2.06
CA GLY A 192 -29.91 17.94 -1.35
C GLY A 192 -29.90 16.69 -2.25
N ILE A 193 -29.45 16.85 -3.49
CA ILE A 193 -29.18 15.79 -4.44
C ILE A 193 -27.81 15.25 -4.07
N LYS A 194 -27.78 14.04 -3.50
CA LYS A 194 -26.54 13.29 -3.38
C LYS A 194 -25.95 13.14 -4.79
N ALA A 195 -24.76 13.71 -4.95
CA ALA A 195 -23.78 13.40 -5.96
C ALA A 195 -23.95 11.95 -6.45
N GLY A 196 -24.38 11.80 -7.69
CA GLY A 196 -24.65 10.50 -8.28
C GLY A 196 -24.33 10.57 -9.76
N PHE A 197 -23.88 9.43 -10.30
CA PHE A 197 -23.62 9.18 -11.71
C PHE A 197 -24.88 9.42 -12.58
N THR A 198 -25.27 10.68 -12.80
CA THR A 198 -26.43 11.00 -13.63
C THR A 198 -26.10 10.78 -15.11
N LYS A 199 -27.11 10.35 -15.87
CA LYS A 199 -27.01 10.15 -17.33
C LYS A 199 -26.70 11.43 -18.11
N GLU A 200 -26.73 12.59 -17.45
CA GLU A 200 -26.53 13.91 -18.05
C GLU A 200 -25.08 14.43 -17.92
N GLY A 201 -24.14 13.59 -17.44
CA GLY A 201 -22.69 13.82 -17.60
C GLY A 201 -22.11 15.02 -16.84
N LYS A 202 -22.89 15.65 -15.95
CA LYS A 202 -22.43 16.76 -15.10
C LYS A 202 -22.63 16.40 -13.65
N SER A 203 -21.91 15.39 -13.18
CA SER A 203 -21.70 15.27 -11.74
C SER A 203 -20.69 16.34 -11.34
N ASP A 204 -21.14 17.41 -10.69
CA ASP A 204 -20.32 18.48 -10.08
C ASP A 204 -19.46 17.96 -8.88
N VAL A 205 -19.01 16.72 -8.97
CA VAL A 205 -18.38 15.96 -7.90
C VAL A 205 -16.90 15.87 -8.21
N LEU A 206 -16.09 16.45 -7.33
CA LEU A 206 -14.65 16.23 -7.36
C LEU A 206 -14.36 15.00 -6.51
N TYR A 207 -13.59 14.07 -7.07
CA TYR A 207 -13.02 12.99 -6.30
C TYR A 207 -11.62 13.38 -5.85
N ALA A 208 -11.31 13.10 -4.59
CA ALA A 208 -9.97 13.15 -4.04
C ALA A 208 -9.41 11.73 -3.92
N LEU A 209 -8.18 11.52 -4.39
CA LEU A 209 -7.43 10.29 -4.15
C LEU A 209 -6.74 10.39 -2.79
N LEU A 210 -7.05 9.44 -1.90
CA LEU A 210 -6.54 9.45 -0.53
C LEU A 210 -5.17 8.78 -0.44
N PRO A 211 -4.34 9.17 0.55
CA PRO A 211 -2.96 8.67 0.70
C PRO A 211 -2.79 7.15 0.77
N GLY A 212 -3.83 6.41 1.21
CA GLY A 212 -3.80 4.95 1.30
C GLY A 212 -3.55 4.27 -0.04
N LEU A 213 -3.84 4.97 -1.15
CA LEU A 213 -3.58 4.48 -2.51
C LEU A 213 -2.09 4.25 -2.76
N ARG A 214 -1.19 4.97 -2.07
CA ARG A 214 0.28 4.85 -2.20
C ARG A 214 0.82 3.49 -1.78
N CYS A 215 0.05 2.73 -0.99
CA CYS A 215 0.39 1.34 -0.71
C CYS A 215 0.39 0.47 -1.97
N TYR A 216 -0.14 0.96 -3.09
CA TYR A 216 -0.19 0.29 -4.37
C TYR A 216 0.57 1.14 -5.40
N ARG A 217 1.87 0.91 -5.55
CA ARG A 217 2.68 1.60 -6.57
C ARG A 217 2.50 0.93 -7.93
N ALA A 218 2.15 1.70 -8.97
CA ALA A 218 2.10 1.21 -10.35
C ALA A 218 3.45 0.64 -10.82
N GLU A 219 4.56 1.22 -10.35
CA GLU A 219 5.93 0.78 -10.64
C GLU A 219 6.27 -0.61 -10.08
N ALA A 220 5.62 -1.01 -8.98
CA ALA A 220 5.75 -2.36 -8.43
C ALA A 220 4.92 -3.38 -9.23
N LEU A 221 3.83 -2.91 -9.87
CA LEU A 221 2.98 -3.72 -10.74
C LEU A 221 3.56 -3.89 -12.15
N SER A 222 4.50 -3.03 -12.58
CA SER A 222 5.21 -3.19 -13.86
C SER A 222 6.34 -4.21 -13.82
N LYS A 223 6.80 -4.62 -12.63
CA LYS A 223 7.92 -5.57 -12.43
C LYS A 223 7.50 -7.00 -12.09
N VAL A 224 6.22 -7.26 -11.84
CA VAL A 224 5.73 -8.60 -11.43
C VAL A 224 4.72 -9.13 -12.44
N ASP A 225 5.19 -10.07 -13.27
CA ASP A 225 4.48 -11.25 -13.77
C ASP A 225 2.97 -11.13 -14.00
N MET A 226 2.56 -10.32 -14.98
CA MET A 226 1.23 -10.44 -15.60
C MET A 226 1.20 -11.49 -16.74
N LEU A 227 2.33 -12.11 -17.06
CA LEU A 227 2.47 -13.13 -18.10
C LEU A 227 3.42 -14.27 -17.64
N GLY A 228 2.98 -15.08 -16.68
CA GLY A 228 3.43 -16.46 -16.47
C GLY A 228 4.92 -16.68 -16.11
N GLY A 229 5.18 -16.98 -14.84
CA GLY A 229 6.47 -17.53 -14.40
C GLY A 229 6.23 -18.56 -13.29
N HIS A 230 6.78 -19.75 -13.47
CA HIS A 230 6.60 -20.94 -12.64
C HIS A 230 6.70 -20.70 -11.12
N VAL A 231 5.74 -21.27 -10.38
CA VAL A 231 6.00 -21.79 -9.04
C VAL A 231 7.04 -22.90 -9.22
N ALA A 232 8.31 -22.59 -8.97
CA ALA A 232 9.31 -23.60 -8.72
C ALA A 232 9.05 -24.13 -7.31
N ASP A 233 8.47 -25.32 -7.29
CA ASP A 233 8.34 -26.22 -6.17
C ASP A 233 9.75 -26.64 -5.73
N GLU A 234 10.30 -25.98 -4.71
CA GLU A 234 11.50 -26.47 -4.02
C GLU A 234 11.06 -27.45 -2.92
N SER A 235 10.79 -28.67 -3.36
CA SER A 235 10.80 -29.87 -2.53
C SER A 235 12.03 -30.71 -2.87
N GLU A 236 13.16 -30.46 -2.22
CA GLU A 236 14.26 -31.44 -2.17
C GLU A 236 14.82 -31.61 -0.74
N ASN A 237 14.89 -32.89 -0.35
CA ASN A 237 15.36 -33.46 0.91
C ASN A 237 16.76 -33.03 1.33
N PRO A 238 17.06 -33.00 2.65
CA PRO A 238 18.42 -33.10 3.16
C PRO A 238 18.64 -34.48 3.78
N GLU A 239 19.27 -35.41 3.06
CA GLU A 239 19.98 -36.54 3.68
C GLU A 239 21.32 -36.82 2.97
N ASP A 240 22.34 -37.05 3.80
CA ASP A 240 23.69 -37.56 3.53
C ASP A 240 24.66 -36.67 2.72
N GLY A 241 25.89 -36.40 3.13
CA GLY A 241 26.73 -37.03 4.15
C GLY A 241 28.20 -36.96 3.69
N SER A 242 29.09 -36.67 4.63
CA SER A 242 30.56 -36.79 4.57
C SER A 242 31.42 -35.59 4.07
N GLN A 243 32.09 -34.98 5.06
CA GLN A 243 33.56 -34.79 5.20
C GLN A 243 34.32 -34.30 3.95
N ILE A 244 35.07 -33.20 4.03
CA ILE A 244 36.43 -33.19 4.60
C ILE A 244 36.78 -31.76 5.03
N GLY A 245 37.24 -31.63 6.27
CA GLY A 245 38.04 -30.49 6.72
C GLY A 245 39.18 -31.03 7.59
N GLN A 246 40.40 -30.56 7.31
CA GLN A 246 41.67 -30.58 8.06
C GLN A 246 42.83 -30.74 7.05
N LEU A 247 44.05 -30.22 7.19
CA LEU A 247 44.72 -29.16 7.96
C LEU A 247 46.21 -29.29 7.50
N VAL A 248 46.84 -28.19 7.09
CA VAL A 248 48.26 -27.74 7.28
C VAL A 248 49.48 -28.62 6.91
N GLU A 249 50.55 -27.87 6.54
CA GLU A 249 52.02 -28.14 6.54
C GLU A 249 52.57 -28.77 5.24
N SER A 250 53.69 -28.36 4.63
CA SER A 250 54.85 -27.52 4.98
C SER A 250 55.66 -27.29 3.67
N ASP A 251 56.20 -26.08 3.43
CA ASP A 251 57.63 -25.70 3.45
C ASP A 251 58.40 -25.72 2.12
N ALA A 252 59.25 -24.68 2.02
CA ALA A 252 60.52 -24.55 1.31
C ALA A 252 60.55 -24.20 -0.21
N ASP A 253 60.90 -22.92 -0.43
CA ASP A 253 62.16 -22.49 -1.06
C ASP A 253 62.36 -22.75 -2.57
N ASN A 254 62.35 -21.69 -3.40
CA ASN A 254 63.52 -21.36 -4.21
C ASN A 254 63.48 -19.95 -4.83
N THR A 255 64.69 -19.43 -4.97
CA THR A 255 65.10 -18.08 -5.36
C THR A 255 65.30 -17.97 -6.88
N HIS A 256 65.02 -16.81 -7.49
CA HIS A 256 65.72 -16.16 -8.65
C HIS A 256 64.95 -14.88 -9.00
N GLN A 257 65.44 -13.67 -8.65
CA GLN A 257 66.40 -12.82 -9.38
C GLN A 257 66.09 -12.59 -10.86
N GLU A 258 65.71 -11.34 -11.19
CA GLU A 258 66.26 -10.43 -12.22
C GLU A 258 65.21 -9.32 -12.45
N GLU A 259 65.40 -8.13 -11.88
CA GLU A 259 65.97 -6.97 -12.60
C GLU A 259 65.47 -6.85 -14.05
N MET A 260 64.62 -5.86 -14.32
CA MET A 260 65.02 -4.75 -15.20
C MET A 260 64.05 -3.57 -15.13
N MET A 261 64.67 -2.42 -15.35
CA MET A 261 64.24 -1.06 -15.13
C MET A 261 62.95 -0.64 -15.87
N SER A 262 62.32 0.36 -15.24
CA SER A 262 61.37 1.36 -15.75
C SER A 262 61.99 2.23 -16.88
N PRO A 263 61.48 3.43 -17.24
CA PRO A 263 60.13 4.04 -17.24
C PRO A 263 59.82 4.82 -18.57
N VAL A 264 58.81 5.70 -18.55
CA VAL A 264 58.58 6.93 -19.37
C VAL A 264 57.77 6.71 -20.67
N SER A 265 56.46 7.00 -20.73
CA SER A 265 55.72 8.30 -20.84
C SER A 265 55.68 8.88 -22.28
N PRO A 266 54.94 9.97 -22.58
CA PRO A 266 53.69 9.95 -23.37
C PRO A 266 53.74 10.85 -24.63
N GLU A 267 52.73 10.77 -25.51
CA GLU A 267 52.40 11.80 -26.52
C GLU A 267 50.93 11.53 -26.94
N GLU A 268 49.94 12.39 -26.65
CA GLU A 268 49.49 13.53 -27.50
C GLU A 268 49.43 13.11 -28.98
N THR A 269 48.33 13.18 -29.73
CA THR A 269 47.60 14.40 -30.10
C THR A 269 46.35 14.01 -30.91
N GLU A 270 45.30 14.82 -30.77
CA GLU A 270 44.30 15.23 -31.78
C GLU A 270 44.09 14.40 -33.07
N ALA A 271 42.87 13.87 -33.25
CA ALA A 271 41.91 14.17 -34.33
C ALA A 271 40.79 13.12 -34.39
#